data_AF-A0AAV5S0T6-F1
#
_entry.id   AF-A0AAV5S0T6-F1
#
_cell.length_a   1.000
_cell.length_b   1.000
_cell.length_c   1.000
_cell.angle_alpha   90.00
_cell.angle_beta   90.00
_cell.angle_gamma   90.00
#
_symmetry.space_group_name_H-M   'P 1'
#
loop_
_entity.id
_entity.type
_entity.pdbx_description
1 polymer ?
#
loop_
_entity_poly.entity_id
_entity_poly.type
_entity_poly.pdbx_seq_one_letter_code
_entity_poly.pdbx_strand_id
1 'polypeptide(L)'
;MTVANARGYYDILGALSTFEVSQEVSLTHEELTQLAQEAQKESEGGDVQGKKTDGNSESGDADANDKDDDDERTPVHSYLGGRVKVKEAALASYDLGHTLLGGYVPQHQLESLSSIDFANYFRRTLENEDAVQIFDTFLPASSRTYMLPSTQAERDAQAGVEGSTATNAATAAAQAAENAANYERVLPDGKIVRKVVVCKRCNRKFRGIDRMKQLRKHECAAK
;
A
#
# COMPACT_ATOMS: atom_id res chain seq x y z
N MET A 1 -0.14 22.18 17.76
CA MET A 1 1.05 21.38 17.45
C MET A 1 1.11 20.24 18.45
N THR A 2 0.48 19.09 18.15
CA THR A 2 0.19 18.03 19.14
C THR A 2 0.60 16.63 18.69
N VAL A 3 1.47 16.52 17.68
CA VAL A 3 1.90 15.23 17.10
C VAL A 3 3.37 14.90 17.44
N ALA A 4 4.06 15.75 18.20
CA ALA A 4 5.42 15.49 18.67
C ALA A 4 5.50 14.42 19.79
N ASN A 5 4.36 13.99 20.35
CA ASN A 5 4.28 13.22 21.60
C ASN A 5 4.64 11.72 21.51
N ALA A 6 5.30 11.27 20.44
CA ALA A 6 5.63 9.86 20.28
C ALA A 6 7.06 9.63 19.74
N ARG A 7 7.87 10.69 19.61
CA ARG A 7 9.17 10.59 18.95
C ARG A 7 10.24 11.23 19.80
N GLY A 8 11.34 10.50 19.99
CA GLY A 8 12.44 10.97 20.80
C GLY A 8 13.12 12.20 20.20
N TYR A 9 13.73 13.01 21.06
CA TYR A 9 14.53 14.17 20.63
C TYR A 9 15.59 13.82 19.59
N TYR A 10 16.27 12.68 19.76
CA TYR A 10 17.31 12.23 18.84
C TYR A 10 16.76 11.73 17.50
N ASP A 11 15.55 11.20 17.47
CA ASP A 11 14.88 10.82 16.22
C ASP A 11 14.55 12.05 15.39
N ILE A 12 14.11 13.12 16.05
CA ILE A 12 13.87 14.42 15.41
C ILE A 12 15.16 14.99 14.84
N LEU A 13 16.26 14.97 15.60
CA LEU A 13 17.57 15.42 15.10
C LEU A 13 18.06 14.55 13.92
N GLY A 14 17.91 13.23 14.02
CA GLY A 14 18.25 12.29 12.95
C GLY A 14 17.49 12.62 11.68
N ALA A 15 16.17 12.72 11.75
CA ALA A 15 15.31 13.10 10.64
C ALA A 15 15.67 14.46 10.02
N LEU A 16 15.84 15.50 10.83
CA LEU A 16 16.18 16.84 10.32
C LEU A 16 17.55 16.89 9.66
N SER A 17 18.48 16.03 10.10
CA SER A 17 19.80 15.90 9.47
C SER A 17 19.74 15.26 8.07
N THR A 18 18.80 14.33 7.83
CA THR A 18 18.67 13.66 6.53
C THR A 18 18.29 14.60 5.38
N PHE A 19 17.58 15.69 5.68
CA PHE A 19 17.17 16.69 4.69
C PHE A 19 18.08 17.91 4.63
N GLU A 20 19.17 17.96 5.41
CA GLU A 20 20.07 19.12 5.51
C GLU A 20 19.35 20.44 5.92
N VAL A 21 18.18 20.34 6.54
CA VAL A 21 17.30 21.49 6.88
C VAL A 21 17.30 21.78 8.38
N SER A 22 18.17 21.13 9.16
CA SER A 22 18.28 21.33 10.62
C SER A 22 18.50 22.79 11.02
N GLN A 23 19.09 23.59 10.14
CA GLN A 23 19.36 25.02 10.34
C GLN A 23 18.12 25.93 10.23
N GLU A 24 17.04 25.46 9.61
CA GLU A 24 15.81 26.25 9.43
C GLU A 24 14.79 26.02 10.56
N VAL A 25 15.02 25.02 11.42
CA VAL A 25 14.11 24.64 12.50
C VAL A 25 14.65 25.15 13.83
N SER A 26 13.91 26.06 14.47
CA SER A 26 14.20 26.53 15.83
C SER A 26 13.14 26.01 16.80
N LEU A 27 13.56 25.21 17.78
CA LEU A 27 12.69 24.70 18.82
C LEU A 27 12.52 25.73 19.94
N THR A 28 11.29 25.86 20.44
CA THR A 28 10.99 26.69 21.62
C THR A 28 11.41 26.00 22.91
N HIS A 29 11.59 26.76 23.99
CA HIS A 29 11.97 26.21 25.29
C HIS A 29 10.92 25.20 25.81
N GLU A 30 9.63 25.45 25.55
CA GLU A 30 8.54 24.56 25.96
C GLU A 30 8.61 23.21 25.23
N GLU A 31 8.87 23.21 23.91
CA GLU A 31 9.04 21.99 23.11
C GLU A 31 10.24 21.16 23.57
N LEU A 32 11.37 21.81 23.87
CA LEU A 32 12.56 21.12 24.38
C LEU A 32 12.30 20.45 25.73
N THR A 33 11.56 21.12 26.63
CA THR A 33 11.22 20.52 27.93
C THR A 33 10.28 19.32 27.79
N GLN A 34 9.36 19.34 26.81
CA GLN A 34 8.47 18.20 26.54
C GLN A 34 9.26 17.01 25.97
N LEU A 35 10.12 17.24 24.99
CA LEU A 35 10.95 16.19 24.39
C LEU A 35 11.95 15.58 25.39
N ALA A 36 12.46 16.37 26.34
CA ALA A 36 13.34 15.87 27.40
C ALA A 36 12.60 15.01 28.44
N GLN A 37 11.33 15.32 28.74
CA GLN A 37 10.51 14.52 29.65
C GLN A 37 10.16 13.15 29.06
N GLU A 38 9.97 13.06 27.75
CA GLU A 38 9.73 11.79 27.05
C GLU A 38 11.01 10.92 27.03
N ALA A 39 12.17 11.51 26.77
CA ALA A 39 13.46 10.80 26.84
C ALA A 39 13.77 10.23 28.24
N GLN A 40 13.33 10.91 29.31
CA GLN A 40 13.49 10.40 30.68
C GLN A 40 12.52 9.24 30.99
N LYS A 41 11.29 9.29 30.47
CA LYS A 41 10.32 8.19 30.62
C LYS A 41 10.78 6.91 29.90
N GLU A 42 11.43 7.04 28.74
CA GLU A 42 12.04 5.89 28.05
C GLU A 42 13.23 5.29 28.84
N SER A 43 13.98 6.12 29.58
CA SER A 43 15.10 5.68 30.42
C SER A 43 14.67 5.06 31.75
N GLU A 44 13.51 5.42 32.30
CA GLU A 44 13.00 4.88 33.58
C GLU A 44 12.00 3.72 33.39
N GLY A 45 11.56 3.44 32.15
CA GLY A 45 10.71 2.30 31.77
C GLY A 45 11.45 1.06 31.27
N GLY A 46 12.75 0.93 31.56
CA GLY A 46 13.62 -0.14 31.10
C GLY A 46 13.49 -1.46 31.89
N ASP A 47 12.28 -2.00 32.05
CA ASP A 47 12.09 -3.42 32.38
C ASP A 47 11.98 -4.23 31.09
N VAL A 48 13.12 -4.81 30.71
CA VAL A 48 13.38 -5.98 29.88
C VAL A 48 12.15 -6.63 29.19
N GLN A 49 11.99 -6.36 27.89
CA GLN A 49 11.47 -7.36 26.95
C GLN A 49 12.47 -7.60 25.81
N GLY A 50 13.68 -8.00 26.20
CA GLY A 50 14.59 -8.70 25.31
C GLY A 50 14.07 -10.11 25.06
N LYS A 51 13.33 -10.31 23.97
CA LYS A 51 12.96 -11.63 23.46
C LYS A 51 14.22 -12.33 22.92
N LYS A 52 14.99 -12.97 23.80
CA LYS A 52 16.00 -13.95 23.45
C LYS A 52 15.29 -15.21 22.95
N THR A 53 15.34 -15.47 21.66
CA THR A 53 15.16 -16.81 21.12
C THR A 53 16.51 -17.51 21.03
N ASP A 54 16.46 -18.84 21.11
CA ASP A 54 17.55 -19.83 20.99
C ASP A 54 18.25 -20.11 22.33
N GLY A 55 18.19 -21.29 22.94
CA GLY A 55 17.63 -22.59 22.60
C GLY A 55 18.41 -23.60 23.45
N ASN A 56 17.78 -24.24 24.41
CA ASN A 56 18.36 -25.43 25.04
C ASN A 56 17.26 -26.36 25.55
N SER A 57 17.18 -27.51 24.93
CA SER A 57 16.43 -28.66 25.40
C SER A 57 17.11 -29.19 26.66
N GLU A 58 16.35 -29.46 27.72
CA GLU A 58 16.40 -30.72 28.48
C GLU A 58 15.42 -30.69 29.66
N SER A 59 14.50 -31.67 29.62
CA SER A 59 13.82 -32.37 30.72
C SER A 59 13.59 -31.67 32.07
N GLY A 60 12.32 -31.55 32.45
CA GLY A 60 11.91 -31.36 33.84
C GLY A 60 10.40 -31.53 34.01
N ASP A 61 9.99 -32.65 34.60
CA ASP A 61 8.63 -32.95 35.04
C ASP A 61 8.12 -31.99 36.14
N ALA A 62 6.78 -31.87 36.21
CA ALA A 62 5.94 -31.19 37.22
C ALA A 62 6.06 -29.65 37.25
N ASP A 63 5.00 -28.87 37.34
CA ASP A 63 3.85 -29.02 38.22
C ASP A 63 2.68 -28.15 37.71
N ALA A 64 1.47 -28.53 38.10
CA ALA A 64 0.23 -27.93 37.65
C ALA A 64 0.00 -26.53 38.24
N ASN A 65 -0.39 -25.59 37.36
CA ASN A 65 -1.17 -24.36 37.56
C ASN A 65 -0.49 -23.17 36.88
N ASP A 66 -0.66 -23.06 35.57
CA ASP A 66 -0.80 -21.75 34.95
C ASP A 66 -2.11 -21.75 34.17
N LYS A 67 -3.06 -20.94 34.66
CA LYS A 67 -4.27 -20.59 33.91
C LYS A 67 -3.91 -19.35 33.12
N ASP A 68 -3.00 -19.50 32.17
CA ASP A 68 -2.88 -18.55 31.09
C ASP A 68 -4.11 -18.74 30.21
N ASP A 69 -4.74 -17.65 29.81
CA ASP A 69 -5.82 -17.66 28.84
C ASP A 69 -5.32 -18.37 27.57
N ASP A 70 -5.63 -19.66 27.47
CA ASP A 70 -5.59 -20.42 26.23
C ASP A 70 -6.65 -19.81 25.31
N ASP A 71 -6.34 -18.64 24.75
CA ASP A 71 -6.96 -18.14 23.54
C ASP A 71 -6.68 -19.21 22.48
N GLU A 72 -7.61 -20.17 22.37
CA GLU A 72 -7.54 -21.28 21.44
C GLU A 72 -7.24 -20.71 20.05
N ARG A 73 -6.02 -20.95 19.57
CA ARG A 73 -5.60 -20.43 18.26
C ARG A 73 -6.46 -21.08 17.18
N THR A 74 -7.34 -20.29 16.56
CA THR A 74 -8.16 -20.77 15.46
C THR A 74 -7.26 -21.27 14.33
N PRO A 75 -7.40 -22.53 13.87
CA PRO A 75 -6.59 -23.07 12.79
C PRO A 75 -6.96 -22.39 11.46
N VAL A 76 -5.99 -21.67 10.89
CA VAL A 76 -6.15 -20.89 9.65
C VAL A 76 -5.93 -21.76 8.40
N HIS A 77 -5.06 -22.76 8.49
CA HIS A 77 -4.67 -23.62 7.37
C HIS A 77 -4.77 -25.10 7.73
N SER A 78 -4.86 -25.96 6.71
CA SER A 78 -4.97 -27.42 6.89
C SER A 78 -3.70 -28.20 6.50
N TYR A 79 -2.54 -27.54 6.40
CA TYR A 79 -1.30 -28.20 5.93
C TYR A 79 -0.88 -29.38 6.81
N LEU A 80 -1.13 -29.31 8.12
CA LEU A 80 -0.86 -30.38 9.09
C LEU A 80 -2.07 -31.30 9.31
N GLY A 81 -3.11 -31.19 8.49
CA GLY A 81 -4.41 -31.82 8.70
C GLY A 81 -5.35 -30.97 9.58
N GLY A 82 -6.60 -31.44 9.71
CA GLY A 82 -7.65 -30.72 10.46
C GLY A 82 -8.61 -29.93 9.54
N ARG A 83 -9.86 -29.75 10.01
CA ARG A 83 -10.89 -29.00 9.28
C ARG A 83 -10.83 -27.53 9.66
N VAL A 84 -10.51 -26.68 8.70
CA VAL A 84 -10.53 -25.22 8.86
C VAL A 84 -11.97 -24.72 8.76
N LYS A 85 -12.46 -24.07 9.83
CA LYS A 85 -13.70 -23.31 9.78
C LYS A 85 -13.41 -21.95 9.15
N VAL A 86 -13.60 -21.84 7.84
CA VAL A 86 -13.30 -20.63 7.04
C VAL A 86 -13.95 -19.36 7.62
N LYS A 87 -15.14 -19.48 8.23
CA LYS A 87 -15.85 -18.36 8.85
C LYS A 87 -15.18 -17.83 10.11
N GLU A 88 -14.57 -18.72 10.89
CA GLU A 88 -13.86 -18.37 12.12
C GLU A 88 -12.48 -17.81 11.79
N ALA A 89 -11.78 -18.46 10.85
CA ALA A 89 -10.52 -17.96 10.30
C ALA A 89 -10.68 -16.58 9.65
N ALA A 90 -11.78 -16.28 8.97
CA ALA A 90 -12.00 -14.96 8.38
C ALA A 90 -12.18 -13.82 9.40
N LEU A 91 -12.55 -14.15 10.65
CA LEU A 91 -12.74 -13.18 11.73
C LEU A 91 -11.48 -12.97 12.57
N ALA A 92 -10.50 -13.87 12.46
CA ALA A 92 -9.23 -13.74 13.14
C ALA A 92 -8.42 -12.55 12.58
N SER A 93 -7.75 -11.82 13.46
CA SER A 93 -6.77 -10.80 13.05
C SER A 93 -5.47 -11.49 12.62
N TYR A 94 -4.91 -11.02 11.52
CA TYR A 94 -3.66 -11.51 10.97
C TYR A 94 -2.61 -10.41 11.06
N ASP A 95 -1.61 -10.60 11.91
CA ASP A 95 -0.43 -9.76 11.89
C ASP A 95 0.66 -10.41 11.01
N LEU A 96 0.95 -9.75 9.89
CA LEU A 96 1.99 -10.12 8.92
C LEU A 96 3.06 -9.03 8.81
N GLY A 97 3.22 -8.19 9.84
CA GLY A 97 4.11 -7.03 9.83
C GLY A 97 5.59 -7.35 9.61
N HIS A 98 6.01 -8.60 9.84
CA HIS A 98 7.38 -9.06 9.55
C HIS A 98 7.66 -9.25 8.05
N THR A 99 6.64 -9.27 7.19
CA THR A 99 6.79 -9.43 5.74
C THR A 99 6.58 -8.11 5.01
N LEU A 100 7.46 -7.79 4.04
CA LEU A 100 7.36 -6.53 3.29
C LEU A 100 6.24 -6.51 2.23
N LEU A 101 5.85 -7.68 1.72
CA LEU A 101 4.84 -7.83 0.66
C LEU A 101 3.59 -8.59 1.13
N GLY A 102 3.46 -8.82 2.44
CA GLY A 102 2.37 -9.60 3.03
C GLY A 102 2.53 -11.12 2.87
N GLY A 103 1.44 -11.84 3.15
CA GLY A 103 1.45 -13.30 3.25
C GLY A 103 1.43 -14.07 1.91
N TYR A 104 1.02 -13.43 0.82
CA TYR A 104 1.01 -14.05 -0.51
C TYR A 104 1.01 -13.01 -1.63
N VAL A 105 1.86 -13.22 -2.64
CA VAL A 105 1.88 -12.44 -3.88
C VAL A 105 1.71 -13.41 -5.07
N PRO A 106 0.76 -13.15 -5.99
CA PRO A 106 0.59 -13.98 -7.19
C PRO A 106 1.86 -14.02 -8.05
N GLN A 107 2.24 -15.20 -8.53
CA GLN A 107 3.46 -15.41 -9.32
C GLN A 107 3.54 -14.47 -10.54
N HIS A 108 2.48 -14.44 -11.36
CA HIS A 108 2.43 -13.59 -12.56
C HIS A 108 2.56 -12.10 -12.23
N GLN A 109 2.11 -11.67 -11.04
CA GLN A 109 2.25 -10.30 -10.60
C GLN A 109 3.71 -10.07 -10.24
N LEU A 110 4.28 -10.89 -9.36
CA LEU A 110 5.66 -10.76 -8.89
C LEU A 110 6.69 -10.75 -10.04
N GLU A 111 6.47 -11.57 -11.07
CA GLU A 111 7.33 -11.62 -12.27
C GLU A 111 7.24 -10.35 -13.13
N SER A 112 6.13 -9.61 -13.04
CA SER A 112 5.91 -8.39 -13.82
C SER A 112 6.26 -7.09 -13.08
N LEU A 113 6.60 -7.17 -11.79
CA LEU A 113 6.91 -5.99 -10.99
C LEU A 113 8.30 -5.43 -11.30
N SER A 114 8.40 -4.10 -11.21
CA SER A 114 9.64 -3.35 -11.39
C SER A 114 10.42 -3.32 -10.08
N SER A 115 11.65 -3.86 -10.09
CA SER A 115 12.52 -3.82 -8.90
C SER A 115 12.91 -2.39 -8.50
N ILE A 116 13.02 -1.49 -9.46
CA ILE A 116 13.42 -0.09 -9.24
C ILE A 116 12.33 0.66 -8.46
N ASP A 117 11.06 0.44 -8.83
CA ASP A 117 9.95 1.13 -8.17
C ASP A 117 9.78 0.64 -6.73
N PHE A 118 9.96 -0.66 -6.48
CA PHE A 118 9.93 -1.21 -5.13
C PHE A 118 11.14 -0.77 -4.28
N ALA A 119 12.34 -0.68 -4.85
CA ALA A 119 13.49 -0.15 -4.13
C ALA A 119 13.24 1.30 -3.69
N ASN A 120 12.68 2.13 -4.57
CA ASN A 120 12.30 3.50 -4.24
C ASN A 120 11.18 3.56 -3.20
N TYR A 121 10.18 2.67 -3.31
CA TYR A 121 9.11 2.56 -2.32
C TYR A 121 9.65 2.17 -0.94
N PHE A 122 10.47 1.11 -0.84
CA PHE A 122 11.05 0.68 0.42
C PHE A 122 11.96 1.73 1.04
N ARG A 123 12.76 2.42 0.22
CA ARG A 123 13.56 3.56 0.69
C ARG A 123 12.67 4.66 1.26
N ARG A 124 11.49 4.89 0.67
CA ARG A 124 10.55 5.92 1.16
C ARG A 124 9.84 5.48 2.44
N THR A 125 9.38 4.24 2.50
CA THR A 125 8.53 3.75 3.59
C THR A 125 9.33 3.24 4.79
N LEU A 126 10.44 2.53 4.59
CA LEU A 126 11.19 1.95 5.71
C LEU A 126 12.22 2.92 6.31
N GLU A 127 12.89 3.70 5.47
CA GLU A 127 13.99 4.57 5.92
C GLU A 127 13.53 6.01 6.14
N ASN A 128 12.64 6.51 5.28
CA ASN A 128 12.29 7.94 5.25
C ASN A 128 10.89 8.26 5.78
N GLU A 129 10.09 7.29 6.20
CA GLU A 129 8.72 7.58 6.69
C GLU A 129 8.78 8.51 7.90
N ASP A 130 9.66 8.20 8.84
CA ASP A 130 9.82 9.02 10.02
C ASP A 130 10.35 10.41 9.67
N ALA A 131 11.35 10.47 8.80
CA ALA A 131 11.93 11.72 8.38
C ALA A 131 10.87 12.61 7.71
N VAL A 132 10.04 12.06 6.82
CA VAL A 132 8.98 12.79 6.12
C VAL A 132 7.90 13.29 7.09
N GLN A 133 7.47 12.48 8.06
CA GLN A 133 6.48 12.92 9.06
C GLN A 133 7.00 14.06 9.96
N ILE A 134 8.28 14.00 10.36
CA ILE A 134 8.93 15.07 11.13
C ILE A 134 9.05 16.32 10.27
N PHE A 135 9.51 16.18 9.03
CA PHE A 135 9.57 17.29 8.07
C PHE A 135 8.20 17.95 7.88
N ASP A 136 7.13 17.16 7.76
CA ASP A 136 5.75 17.66 7.67
C ASP A 136 5.23 18.33 8.95
N THR A 137 5.87 18.11 10.09
CA THR A 137 5.48 18.73 11.35
C THR A 137 6.21 20.06 11.57
N PHE A 138 7.51 20.10 11.27
CA PHE A 138 8.38 21.25 11.61
C PHE A 138 8.54 22.27 10.49
N LEU A 139 8.37 21.90 9.22
CA LEU A 139 8.61 22.80 8.10
C LEU A 139 7.31 23.34 7.48
N PRO A 140 7.23 24.65 7.20
CA PRO A 140 6.08 25.24 6.54
C PRO A 140 5.92 24.69 5.12
N ALA A 141 4.66 24.61 4.66
CA ALA A 141 4.31 24.04 3.36
C ALA A 141 5.09 24.65 2.17
N SER A 142 5.54 25.89 2.30
CA SER A 142 6.35 26.61 1.31
C SER A 142 7.73 25.99 1.08
N SER A 143 8.33 25.33 2.07
CA SER A 143 9.66 24.70 1.94
C SER A 143 9.58 23.27 1.39
N ARG A 144 8.37 22.69 1.33
CA ARG A 144 8.15 21.29 0.91
C ARG A 144 8.18 21.08 -0.60
N THR A 145 7.91 22.13 -1.37
CA THR A 145 7.75 22.06 -2.83
C THR A 145 9.02 21.67 -3.57
N TYR A 146 10.20 21.84 -2.96
CA TYR A 146 11.48 21.69 -3.65
C TYR A 146 12.24 20.40 -3.34
N MET A 147 11.81 19.64 -2.32
CA MET A 147 12.64 18.56 -1.74
C MET A 147 12.09 17.14 -1.92
N LEU A 148 10.81 16.97 -2.23
CA LEU A 148 10.23 15.63 -2.47
C LEU A 148 10.12 15.36 -3.98
N PRO A 149 10.61 14.21 -4.49
CA PRO A 149 10.28 13.77 -5.83
C PRO A 149 8.78 13.47 -5.87
N SER A 150 8.01 14.47 -6.33
CA SER A 150 6.58 14.39 -6.52
C SER A 150 6.26 13.18 -7.38
N THR A 151 5.46 12.27 -6.83
CA THR A 151 4.90 11.18 -7.61
C THR A 151 4.03 11.76 -8.73
N GLN A 152 3.89 11.05 -9.85
CA GLN A 152 3.12 11.56 -10.99
C GLN A 152 1.67 11.90 -10.59
N ALA A 153 1.10 11.18 -9.61
CA ALA A 153 -0.21 11.46 -9.01
C ALA A 153 -0.27 12.79 -8.23
N GLU A 154 0.81 13.22 -7.58
CA GLU A 154 0.87 14.51 -6.88
C GLU A 154 1.08 15.68 -7.85
N ARG A 155 1.80 15.46 -8.96
CA ARG A 155 1.92 16.45 -10.04
C ARG A 155 0.58 16.70 -10.73
N ASP A 156 -0.19 15.64 -10.98
CA ASP A 156 -1.53 15.75 -11.57
C ASP A 156 -2.53 16.43 -10.62
N ALA A 157 -2.36 16.28 -9.29
CA ALA A 157 -3.18 16.96 -8.29
C ALA A 157 -2.85 18.47 -8.18
N GLN A 158 -1.57 18.86 -8.31
CA GLN A 158 -1.16 20.28 -8.26
C GLN A 158 -1.50 21.05 -9.53
N ALA A 159 -1.57 20.39 -10.69
CA ALA A 159 -2.00 21.00 -11.95
C ALA A 159 -3.49 21.41 -11.96
N GLY A 160 -4.28 21.03 -10.94
CA GLY A 160 -5.73 21.27 -10.86
C GLY A 160 -6.19 22.51 -10.09
N VAL A 161 -5.29 23.33 -9.52
CA VAL A 161 -5.69 24.37 -8.53
C VAL A 161 -5.72 25.80 -9.09
N GLU A 162 -5.29 26.06 -10.33
CA GLU A 162 -5.42 27.40 -10.93
C GLU A 162 -6.45 27.42 -12.07
N GLY A 163 -7.70 27.73 -11.71
CA GLY A 163 -8.61 28.50 -12.56
C GLY A 163 -9.54 27.73 -13.50
N SER A 164 -10.84 27.98 -13.30
CA SER A 164 -11.95 27.89 -14.28
C SER A 164 -12.80 26.62 -14.30
N THR A 165 -13.79 26.63 -13.41
CA THR A 165 -15.22 26.51 -13.73
C THR A 165 -15.63 25.65 -14.94
N ALA A 166 -16.26 24.52 -14.63
CA ALA A 166 -17.52 24.09 -15.23
C ALA A 166 -17.60 23.94 -16.77
N THR A 167 -16.71 23.17 -17.41
CA THR A 167 -17.03 22.56 -18.73
C THR A 167 -16.49 21.14 -18.97
N ASN A 168 -15.76 20.52 -18.03
CA ASN A 168 -14.99 19.30 -18.36
C ASN A 168 -15.63 17.96 -17.97
N ALA A 169 -16.86 17.94 -17.45
CA ALA A 169 -17.57 16.68 -17.20
C ALA A 169 -18.05 15.99 -18.50
N ALA A 170 -18.37 16.77 -19.54
CA ALA A 170 -18.83 16.23 -20.82
C ALA A 170 -17.68 15.72 -21.71
N THR A 171 -16.50 16.38 -21.65
CA THR A 171 -15.32 15.99 -22.43
C THR A 171 -14.57 14.80 -21.80
N ALA A 172 -14.53 14.67 -20.47
CA ALA A 172 -13.96 13.49 -19.81
C ALA A 172 -14.78 12.21 -20.07
N ALA A 173 -16.12 12.31 -20.14
CA ALA A 173 -16.97 11.18 -20.50
C ALA A 173 -16.85 10.79 -21.99
N ALA A 174 -16.66 11.77 -22.88
CA ALA A 174 -16.41 11.52 -24.30
C ALA A 174 -15.03 10.88 -24.55
N GLN A 175 -13.98 11.33 -23.86
CA GLN A 175 -12.62 10.78 -23.96
C GLN A 175 -12.48 9.42 -23.26
N ALA A 176 -13.22 9.16 -22.16
CA ALA A 176 -13.29 7.83 -21.56
C ALA A 176 -14.04 6.83 -22.45
N ALA A 177 -15.05 7.28 -23.21
CA ALA A 177 -15.73 6.45 -24.22
C ALA A 177 -14.83 6.17 -25.43
N GLU A 178 -13.98 7.11 -25.85
CA GLU A 178 -13.00 6.93 -26.93
C GLU A 178 -11.83 6.03 -26.51
N ASN A 179 -11.34 6.15 -25.28
CA ASN A 179 -10.25 5.29 -24.77
C ASN A 179 -10.72 3.86 -24.44
N ALA A 180 -12.00 3.66 -24.10
CA ALA A 180 -12.60 2.33 -24.02
C ALA A 180 -12.86 1.68 -25.39
N ALA A 181 -12.87 2.48 -26.47
CA ALA A 181 -13.08 1.99 -27.83
C ALA A 181 -11.84 1.34 -28.45
N ASN A 182 -10.64 1.63 -27.94
CA ASN A 182 -9.38 1.31 -28.61
C ASN A 182 -8.49 0.31 -27.84
N TYR A 183 -9.08 -0.77 -27.32
CA TYR A 183 -8.32 -1.88 -26.73
C TYR A 183 -7.80 -2.82 -27.84
N GLU A 184 -6.88 -2.33 -28.66
CA GLU A 184 -6.13 -3.15 -29.62
C GLU A 184 -5.00 -3.88 -28.88
N ARG A 185 -5.18 -5.18 -28.61
CA ARG A 185 -4.06 -6.04 -28.21
C ARG A 185 -3.23 -6.35 -29.45
N VAL A 186 -2.00 -5.86 -29.49
CA VAL A 186 -1.02 -6.17 -30.54
C VAL A 186 -0.29 -7.44 -30.12
N LEU A 187 -0.27 -8.47 -30.98
CA LEU A 187 0.61 -9.63 -30.79
C LEU A 187 2.07 -9.26 -31.09
N PRO A 188 3.06 -10.03 -30.60
CA PRO A 188 4.48 -9.78 -30.88
C PRO A 188 4.85 -9.71 -32.38
N ASP A 189 3.99 -10.22 -33.27
CA ASP A 189 4.14 -10.14 -34.74
C ASP A 189 3.61 -8.82 -35.36
N GLY A 190 3.27 -7.81 -34.55
CA GLY A 190 2.74 -6.52 -35.02
C GLY A 190 1.31 -6.58 -35.59
N LYS A 191 0.63 -7.73 -35.49
CA LYS A 191 -0.75 -7.92 -35.96
C LYS A 191 -1.74 -7.53 -34.86
N ILE A 192 -2.62 -6.60 -35.18
CA ILE A 192 -3.69 -6.11 -34.33
C ILE A 192 -4.76 -7.20 -34.15
N VAL A 193 -5.02 -7.63 -32.91
CA VAL A 193 -6.14 -8.55 -32.61
C VAL A 193 -7.37 -7.78 -32.17
N ARG A 194 -8.37 -7.78 -33.06
CA ARG A 194 -9.70 -7.24 -32.78
C ARG A 194 -10.61 -8.35 -32.24
N LYS A 195 -11.26 -8.09 -31.11
CA LYS A 195 -12.27 -9.00 -30.54
C LYS A 195 -13.47 -9.10 -31.49
N VAL A 196 -13.80 -10.32 -31.93
CA VAL A 196 -14.94 -10.63 -32.81
C VAL A 196 -15.93 -11.51 -32.05
N VAL A 197 -17.22 -11.18 -32.14
CA VAL A 197 -18.31 -12.00 -31.59
C VAL A 197 -18.95 -12.77 -32.75
N VAL A 198 -19.23 -14.05 -32.57
CA VAL A 198 -19.77 -14.92 -33.62
C VAL A 198 -21.15 -15.46 -33.20
N CYS A 199 -22.15 -15.35 -34.07
CA CYS A 199 -23.44 -15.99 -33.84
C CYS A 199 -23.29 -17.52 -33.97
N LYS A 200 -23.65 -18.27 -32.93
CA LYS A 200 -23.53 -19.73 -32.92
C LYS A 200 -24.40 -20.44 -33.97
N ARG A 201 -25.48 -19.80 -34.43
CA ARG A 201 -26.46 -20.43 -35.32
C ARG A 201 -26.11 -20.28 -36.81
N CYS A 202 -25.60 -19.13 -37.23
CA CYS A 202 -25.29 -18.84 -38.64
C CYS A 202 -23.81 -18.48 -38.89
N ASN A 203 -22.96 -18.54 -37.86
CA ASN A 203 -21.53 -18.17 -37.91
C ASN A 203 -21.25 -16.73 -38.39
N ARG A 204 -22.26 -15.85 -38.39
CA ARG A 204 -22.07 -14.44 -38.74
C ARG A 204 -21.20 -13.75 -37.70
N LYS A 205 -20.20 -12.99 -38.18
CA LYS A 205 -19.19 -12.31 -37.36
C LYS A 205 -19.58 -10.85 -37.15
N PHE A 206 -19.57 -10.41 -35.89
CA PHE A 206 -19.84 -9.05 -35.46
C PHE A 206 -18.55 -8.41 -34.92
N ARG A 207 -18.21 -7.22 -35.44
CA ARG A 207 -16.98 -6.49 -35.13
C ARG A 207 -17.31 -5.10 -34.58
N GLY A 208 -16.37 -4.48 -33.89
CA GLY A 208 -16.50 -3.12 -33.36
C GLY A 208 -17.10 -3.06 -31.95
N ILE A 209 -17.42 -1.82 -31.52
CA ILE A 209 -17.91 -1.48 -30.18
C ILE A 209 -19.34 -2.00 -29.99
N ASP A 210 -20.20 -1.81 -31.00
CA ASP A 210 -21.60 -2.24 -30.98
C ASP A 210 -21.82 -3.71 -31.34
N ARG A 211 -20.77 -4.54 -31.35
CA ARG A 211 -20.85 -5.97 -31.72
C ARG A 211 -21.92 -6.75 -30.94
N MET A 212 -22.15 -6.43 -29.67
CA MET A 212 -23.20 -7.05 -28.86
C MET A 212 -24.60 -6.55 -29.22
N LYS A 213 -24.75 -5.26 -29.57
CA LYS A 213 -26.04 -4.71 -30.02
C LYS A 213 -26.42 -5.26 -31.41
N GLN A 214 -25.45 -5.38 -32.30
CA GLN A 214 -25.64 -5.98 -33.62
C GLN A 214 -26.03 -7.46 -33.52
N LEU A 215 -25.42 -8.21 -32.59
CA LEU A 215 -25.82 -9.59 -32.33
C LEU A 215 -27.26 -9.68 -31.79
N ARG A 216 -27.68 -8.78 -30.90
CA ARG A 216 -29.05 -8.75 -30.36
C ARG A 216 -30.12 -8.42 -31.42
N LYS A 217 -29.80 -7.53 -32.36
CA LYS A 217 -30.68 -7.18 -33.49
C LYS A 217 -30.61 -8.19 -34.64
N HIS A 218 -29.70 -9.16 -34.56
CA HIS A 218 -29.55 -10.14 -35.63
C HIS A 218 -30.67 -11.17 -35.57
N GLU A 219 -31.58 -11.09 -36.55
CA GLU A 219 -32.50 -12.17 -36.85
C GLU A 219 -31.76 -13.28 -37.60
N CYS A 220 -31.58 -14.41 -36.94
CA CYS A 220 -30.86 -15.54 -37.51
C CYS A 220 -31.80 -16.31 -38.47
N ALA A 221 -31.61 -16.14 -39.78
CA ALA A 221 -32.14 -17.09 -40.75
C ALA A 221 -31.33 -18.39 -40.61
N ALA A 222 -31.92 -19.38 -39.96
CA ALA A 222 -31.34 -20.72 -39.88
C ALA A 222 -31.20 -21.27 -41.31
N LYS A 223 -30.02 -21.83 -41.62
CA LYS A 223 -29.81 -22.72 -42.75
C LYS A 223 -29.75 -24.14 -42.21
#